data_AF-A2E0Z7-F1
#
_entry.id   AF-A2E0Z7-F1
#
_cell.length_a   1.000
_cell.length_b   1.000
_cell.length_c   1.000
_cell.angle_alpha   90.00
_cell.angle_beta   90.00
_cell.angle_gamma   90.00
#
_symmetry.space_group_name_H-M   'P 1'
#
loop_
_entity.id
_entity.type
_entity.pdbx_description
1 polymer ?
#
loop_
_entity_poly.entity_id
_entity_poly.type
_entity_poly.pdbx_seq_one_letter_code
_entity_poly.pdbx_strand_id
1 'polypeptide(L)'
;MYNDLERFITFTEREGFDKDQRLKSELYTNFSYSLLELCCYHGAVDCFKFLRTKFNSSITYECLQFSFLGGNPEIMSECLKYKEPVTYSHQKNAIISHNIDFVTFLMNEYNVEIDLEYCAYYNNLEAFLVCFDRTNDINLCFVYSSMFNIPSLCKYFLSRGADINAENRDEQTALHCAALKK
;
A
#
# COMPACT_ATOMS: atom_id res chain seq x y z
N MET A 1 11.30 9.75 -3.52
CA MET A 1 12.68 10.25 -3.32
C MET A 1 12.79 11.73 -3.76
N TYR A 2 11.83 12.57 -3.34
CA TYR A 2 11.87 14.01 -3.57
C TYR A 2 11.34 14.70 -2.32
N ASN A 3 12.24 15.26 -1.54
CA ASN A 3 11.94 16.10 -0.39
C ASN A 3 12.83 17.34 -0.46
N ASP A 4 12.23 18.51 -0.31
CA ASP A 4 12.93 19.79 -0.31
C ASP A 4 13.08 20.26 1.15
N LEU A 5 14.04 19.64 1.85
CA LEU A 5 14.25 19.87 3.29
C LEU A 5 14.59 21.33 3.57
N GLU A 6 15.48 21.93 2.77
CA GLU A 6 15.91 23.32 2.97
C GLU A 6 14.72 24.28 2.89
N ARG A 7 13.91 24.16 1.83
CA ARG A 7 12.70 24.98 1.67
C ARG A 7 11.68 24.69 2.76
N PHE A 8 11.56 23.45 3.21
CA PHE A 8 10.67 23.09 4.30
C PHE A 8 11.10 23.73 5.62
N ILE A 9 12.40 23.71 5.95
CA ILE A 9 12.95 24.40 7.12
C ILE A 9 12.63 25.90 7.04
N THR A 10 12.98 26.56 5.94
CA THR A 10 12.70 27.99 5.73
C THR A 10 11.20 28.30 5.83
N PHE A 11 10.33 27.38 5.40
CA PHE A 11 8.88 27.52 5.55
C PHE A 11 8.44 27.46 7.02
N THR A 12 9.01 26.56 7.81
CA THR A 12 8.68 26.40 9.23
C THR A 12 9.17 27.53 10.14
N GLU A 13 10.12 28.35 9.65
CA GLU A 13 10.66 29.51 10.38
C GLU A 13 9.86 30.80 10.15
N ARG A 14 8.86 30.78 9.26
CA ARG A 14 8.02 31.95 8.98
C ARG A 14 7.15 32.29 10.19
N GLU A 15 6.99 33.59 10.43
CA GLU A 15 6.06 34.08 11.44
C GLU A 15 4.64 33.55 11.17
N GLY A 16 4.00 32.99 12.20
CA GLY A 16 2.66 32.40 12.10
C GLY A 16 2.62 30.96 11.57
N PHE A 17 3.75 30.27 11.41
CA PHE A 17 3.76 28.84 11.08
C PHE A 17 3.06 28.02 12.17
N ASP A 18 2.03 27.26 11.78
CA ASP A 18 1.34 26.31 12.63
C ASP A 18 1.90 24.90 12.38
N LYS A 19 2.63 24.37 13.36
CA LYS A 19 3.20 23.01 13.32
C LYS A 19 2.14 21.91 13.35
N ASP A 20 0.96 22.20 13.89
CA ASP A 20 -0.16 21.26 14.04
C ASP A 20 -1.18 21.41 12.91
N GLN A 21 -0.84 22.22 11.88
CA GLN A 21 -1.72 22.43 10.73
C GLN A 21 -2.08 21.11 10.05
N ARG A 22 -3.34 21.04 9.62
CA ARG A 22 -3.86 19.92 8.82
C ARG A 22 -4.28 20.43 7.45
N LEU A 23 -3.76 19.81 6.39
CA LEU A 23 -4.07 20.17 5.02
C LEU A 23 -5.25 19.35 4.51
N LYS A 24 -6.29 20.02 4.04
CA LYS A 24 -7.36 19.43 3.24
C LYS A 24 -7.08 19.76 1.77
N SER A 25 -6.96 18.74 0.92
CA SER A 25 -6.68 18.90 -0.51
C SER A 25 -7.45 17.84 -1.28
N GLU A 26 -7.93 18.16 -2.49
CA GLU A 26 -8.57 17.18 -3.37
C GLU A 26 -7.61 16.05 -3.80
N LEU A 27 -6.30 16.29 -3.71
CA LEU A 27 -5.27 15.27 -3.94
C LEU A 27 -5.29 14.16 -2.90
N TYR A 28 -5.83 14.41 -1.70
CA TYR A 28 -5.91 13.44 -0.63
C TYR A 28 -7.38 13.26 -0.25
N THR A 29 -7.93 12.06 -0.51
CA THR A 29 -9.35 11.71 -0.33
C THR A 29 -9.96 12.37 0.91
N ASN A 30 -10.92 13.30 0.77
CA ASN A 30 -11.82 13.94 1.76
C ASN A 30 -11.41 14.09 3.25
N PHE A 31 -10.14 13.95 3.60
CA PHE A 31 -9.60 14.00 4.95
C PHE A 31 -8.58 15.14 5.04
N SER A 32 -8.39 15.65 6.25
CA SER A 32 -7.30 16.57 6.54
C SER A 32 -6.13 15.79 7.12
N TYR A 33 -4.90 16.04 6.65
CA TYR A 33 -3.70 15.34 7.11
C TYR A 33 -2.69 16.32 7.70
N SER A 34 -2.03 15.90 8.78
CA SER A 34 -0.90 16.63 9.36
C SER A 34 0.31 16.62 8.42
N LEU A 35 1.25 17.54 8.64
CA LEU A 35 2.50 17.58 7.89
C LEU A 35 3.29 16.27 7.99
N LEU A 36 3.25 15.61 9.16
CA LEU A 36 3.95 14.34 9.38
C LEU A 36 3.33 13.20 8.56
N GLU A 37 2.01 13.11 8.55
CA GLU A 37 1.27 12.12 7.75
C GLU A 37 1.52 12.32 6.25
N LEU A 38 1.58 13.57 5.79
CA LEU A 38 1.95 13.89 4.42
C LEU A 38 3.39 13.50 4.09
N CYS A 39 4.33 13.66 5.02
CA CYS A 39 5.69 13.18 4.82
C CYS A 39 5.73 11.66 4.64
N CYS A 40 4.93 10.91 5.42
CA CYS A 40 4.79 9.46 5.23
C CYS A 40 4.19 9.13 3.87
N TYR A 41 3.11 9.82 3.47
CA TYR A 41 2.40 9.60 2.20
C TYR A 41 3.33 9.75 1.00
N HIS A 42 4.21 10.76 1.03
CA HIS A 42 5.13 11.07 -0.08
C HIS A 42 6.52 10.44 0.06
N GLY A 43 6.78 9.69 1.13
CA GLY A 43 8.10 9.13 1.40
C GLY A 43 9.19 10.19 1.65
N ALA A 44 8.82 11.36 2.19
CA ALA A 44 9.70 12.51 2.42
C ALA A 44 10.47 12.38 3.75
N VAL A 45 11.44 11.45 3.78
CA VAL A 45 12.12 11.01 5.02
C VAL A 45 12.81 12.12 5.79
N ASP A 46 13.48 13.08 5.13
CA ASP A 46 14.19 14.13 5.87
C ASP A 46 13.23 15.15 6.48
N CYS A 47 12.14 15.48 5.80
CA CYS A 47 11.09 16.33 6.37
C CYS A 47 10.40 15.63 7.54
N PHE A 48 10.14 14.32 7.42
CA PHE A 48 9.63 13.50 8.52
C PHE A 48 10.58 13.54 9.75
N LYS A 49 11.87 13.29 9.55
CA LYS A 49 12.89 13.36 10.62
C LYS A 49 12.96 14.76 11.24
N PHE A 50 12.89 15.81 10.42
CA PHE A 50 12.88 17.19 10.91
C PHE A 50 11.65 17.46 11.79
N LEU A 51 10.44 17.08 11.35
CA LEU A 51 9.22 17.26 12.16
C LEU A 51 9.29 16.51 13.50
N ARG A 52 9.78 15.27 13.47
CA ARG A 52 9.97 14.46 14.68
C ARG A 52 10.96 15.10 15.66
N THR A 53 12.09 15.61 15.18
CA THR A 53 13.16 16.15 16.02
C THR A 53 12.88 17.58 16.48
N LYS A 54 12.40 18.47 15.60
CA LYS A 54 12.17 19.88 15.89
C LYS A 54 10.89 20.11 16.68
N PHE A 55 9.81 19.41 16.33
CA PHE A 55 8.47 19.69 16.85
C PHE A 55 7.88 18.59 17.73
N ASN A 56 8.59 17.46 17.91
CA ASN A 56 8.08 16.27 18.60
C ASN A 56 6.72 15.80 18.02
N SER A 57 6.53 15.94 16.71
CA SER A 57 5.29 15.52 16.04
C SER A 57 5.00 14.05 16.34
N SER A 58 3.81 13.74 16.83
CA SER A 58 3.46 12.38 17.28
C SER A 58 3.17 11.46 16.11
N ILE A 59 3.63 10.21 16.17
CA ILE A 59 3.35 9.19 15.14
C ILE A 59 1.92 8.67 15.31
N THR A 60 1.11 8.86 14.27
CA THR A 60 -0.28 8.40 14.19
C THR A 60 -0.37 7.04 13.50
N TYR A 61 -1.56 6.42 13.47
CA TYR A 61 -1.77 5.20 12.69
C TYR A 61 -1.69 5.48 11.19
N GLU A 62 -2.16 6.65 10.76
CA GLU A 62 -2.07 7.15 9.39
C GLU A 62 -0.62 7.30 8.95
N CYS A 63 0.30 7.70 9.86
CA CYS A 63 1.73 7.72 9.57
C CYS A 63 2.26 6.31 9.19
N LEU A 64 1.91 5.28 9.96
CA LEU A 64 2.31 3.90 9.64
C LEU A 64 1.66 3.45 8.34
N GLN A 65 0.35 3.66 8.19
CA GLN A 65 -0.39 3.27 6.99
C GLN A 65 0.23 3.91 5.72
N PHE A 66 0.51 5.21 5.76
CA PHE A 66 1.09 5.93 4.65
C PHE A 66 2.57 5.63 4.43
N SER A 67 3.31 5.17 5.44
CA SER A 67 4.70 4.76 5.24
C SER A 67 4.83 3.59 4.26
N PHE A 68 3.85 2.67 4.23
CA PHE A 68 3.77 1.60 3.23
C PHE A 68 3.46 2.12 1.82
N LEU A 69 2.65 3.18 1.72
CA LEU A 69 2.28 3.81 0.45
C LEU A 69 3.42 4.64 -0.14
N GLY A 70 4.08 5.46 0.69
CA GLY A 70 5.20 6.31 0.28
C GLY A 70 6.47 5.52 -0.03
N GLY A 71 6.53 4.24 0.30
CA GLY A 71 7.59 3.32 -0.12
C GLY A 71 8.95 3.59 0.52
N ASN A 72 9.01 4.30 1.65
CA ASN A 72 10.27 4.61 2.33
C ASN A 72 10.47 3.72 3.58
N PRO A 73 11.44 2.77 3.56
CA PRO A 73 11.63 1.81 4.64
C PRO A 73 12.06 2.45 5.96
N GLU A 74 12.77 3.59 5.93
CA GLU A 74 13.19 4.28 7.14
C GLU A 74 11.99 4.87 7.88
N ILE A 75 11.07 5.53 7.16
CA ILE A 75 9.82 6.04 7.75
C ILE A 75 9.00 4.90 8.33
N MET A 76 8.85 3.80 7.57
CA MET A 76 8.11 2.62 8.02
C MET A 76 8.70 2.05 9.30
N SER A 77 10.02 1.83 9.33
CA SER A 77 10.72 1.29 10.50
C SER A 77 10.58 2.17 11.74
N GLU A 78 10.56 3.50 11.57
CA GLU A 78 10.34 4.42 12.68
C GLU A 78 8.89 4.36 13.17
N CYS A 79 7.91 4.30 12.26
CA CYS A 79 6.50 4.20 12.64
C CYS A 79 6.18 2.89 13.40
N LEU A 80 6.80 1.77 12.99
CA LEU A 80 6.62 0.45 13.60
C LEU A 80 7.09 0.38 15.08
N LYS A 81 7.95 1.30 15.52
CA LYS A 81 8.33 1.41 16.94
C LYS A 81 7.19 1.86 17.85
N TYR A 82 6.14 2.45 17.26
CA TYR A 82 5.03 3.07 18.00
C TYR A 82 3.65 2.49 17.66
N LYS A 83 3.53 1.81 16.52
CA LYS A 83 2.27 1.30 15.97
C LYS A 83 2.50 -0.07 15.36
N GLU A 84 1.56 -0.98 15.56
CA GLU A 84 1.54 -2.26 14.86
C GLU A 84 0.73 -2.15 13.56
N PRO A 85 1.14 -2.82 12.49
CA PRO A 85 0.39 -2.82 11.24
C PRO A 85 -0.94 -3.53 11.44
N VAL A 86 -2.02 -2.80 11.18
CA VAL A 86 -3.37 -3.36 11.06
C VAL A 86 -3.53 -3.99 9.68
N THR A 87 -3.97 -5.23 9.61
CA THR A 87 -3.81 -6.08 8.41
C THR A 87 -4.38 -5.52 7.11
N TYR A 88 -5.55 -4.88 7.12
CA TYR A 88 -6.25 -4.45 5.89
C TYR A 88 -5.64 -3.21 5.21
N SER A 89 -5.51 -2.09 5.93
CA SER A 89 -5.10 -0.81 5.32
C SER A 89 -3.61 -0.78 4.96
N HIS A 90 -2.78 -1.49 5.72
CA HIS A 90 -1.33 -1.58 5.49
C HIS A 90 -1.01 -2.48 4.30
N GLN A 91 -1.65 -3.66 4.18
CA GLN A 91 -1.46 -4.50 3.00
C GLN A 91 -1.91 -3.78 1.72
N LYS A 92 -3.06 -3.10 1.76
CA LYS A 92 -3.58 -2.36 0.61
C LYS A 92 -2.57 -1.31 0.15
N ASN A 93 -2.00 -0.55 1.08
CA ASN A 93 -1.00 0.46 0.75
C ASN A 93 0.34 -0.13 0.26
N ALA A 94 0.78 -1.27 0.80
CA ALA A 94 1.95 -2.00 0.31
C ALA A 94 1.76 -2.53 -1.12
N ILE A 95 0.55 -3.01 -1.44
CA ILE A 95 0.19 -3.46 -2.79
C ILE A 95 0.15 -2.27 -3.76
N ILE A 96 -0.50 -1.16 -3.37
CA ILE A 96 -0.60 0.06 -4.19
C ILE A 96 0.79 0.66 -4.48
N SER A 97 1.73 0.59 -3.54
CA SER A 97 3.07 1.16 -3.73
C SER A 97 3.96 0.32 -4.65
N HIS A 98 3.51 -0.85 -5.09
CA HIS A 98 4.30 -1.80 -5.89
C HIS A 98 5.66 -2.13 -5.24
N ASN A 99 5.72 -2.14 -3.91
CA ASN A 99 6.92 -2.48 -3.17
C ASN A 99 6.82 -3.91 -2.63
N ILE A 100 7.45 -4.87 -3.33
CA ILE A 100 7.36 -6.29 -2.98
C ILE A 100 8.02 -6.62 -1.62
N ASP A 101 9.06 -5.87 -1.24
CA ASP A 101 9.70 -6.03 0.07
C ASP A 101 8.72 -5.72 1.20
N PHE A 102 7.86 -4.72 1.02
CA PHE A 102 6.82 -4.38 2.00
C PHE A 102 5.70 -5.42 2.06
N VAL A 103 5.29 -5.95 0.91
CA VAL A 103 4.28 -7.03 0.85
C VAL A 103 4.83 -8.28 1.57
N THR A 104 6.04 -8.72 1.21
CA THR A 104 6.66 -9.91 1.82
C THR A 104 6.99 -9.71 3.29
N PHE A 105 7.39 -8.51 3.70
CA PHE A 105 7.56 -8.15 5.11
C PHE A 105 6.26 -8.36 5.91
N LEU A 106 5.13 -7.86 5.42
CA LEU A 106 3.82 -8.08 6.07
C LEU A 106 3.46 -9.57 6.15
N MET A 107 3.73 -10.33 5.09
CA MET A 107 3.46 -11.78 5.05
C MET A 107 4.32 -12.60 6.01
N ASN A 108 5.59 -12.22 6.19
CA ASN A 108 6.57 -13.01 6.92
C ASN A 108 6.64 -12.61 8.40
N GLU A 109 6.67 -11.31 8.69
CA GLU A 109 6.87 -10.81 10.05
C GLU A 109 5.54 -10.69 10.82
N TYR A 110 4.44 -10.47 10.10
CA TYR A 110 3.11 -10.24 10.71
C TYR A 110 2.06 -11.28 10.29
N ASN A 111 2.43 -12.30 9.51
CA ASN A 111 1.52 -13.33 8.99
C ASN A 111 0.25 -12.74 8.32
N VAL A 112 0.39 -11.61 7.65
CA VAL A 112 -0.74 -10.99 6.94
C VAL A 112 -1.06 -11.81 5.69
N GLU A 113 -2.30 -12.30 5.59
CA GLU A 113 -2.85 -12.86 4.36
C GLU A 113 -3.11 -11.71 3.38
N ILE A 114 -2.45 -11.77 2.22
CA ILE A 114 -2.55 -10.77 1.17
C ILE A 114 -3.75 -11.09 0.28
N ASP A 115 -4.58 -10.07 0.08
CA ASP A 115 -5.76 -10.16 -0.77
C ASP A 115 -5.38 -10.11 -2.26
N LEU A 116 -5.61 -11.23 -2.95
CA LEU A 116 -5.37 -11.36 -4.40
C LEU A 116 -6.24 -10.39 -5.22
N GLU A 117 -7.42 -10.01 -4.72
CA GLU A 117 -8.27 -9.02 -5.38
C GLU A 117 -7.56 -7.66 -5.42
N TYR A 118 -6.90 -7.24 -4.33
CA TYR A 118 -6.13 -5.99 -4.34
C TYR A 118 -4.95 -6.04 -5.28
N CYS A 119 -4.21 -7.15 -5.31
CA CYS A 119 -3.12 -7.31 -6.26
C CYS A 119 -3.62 -7.16 -7.71
N ALA A 120 -4.74 -7.81 -8.03
CA ALA A 120 -5.40 -7.72 -9.32
C ALA A 120 -5.94 -6.32 -9.65
N TYR A 121 -6.66 -5.70 -8.73
CA TYR A 121 -7.25 -4.36 -8.90
C TYR A 121 -6.16 -3.31 -9.17
N TYR A 122 -5.08 -3.33 -8.40
CA TYR A 122 -3.96 -2.39 -8.54
C TYR A 122 -2.89 -2.82 -9.56
N ASN A 123 -3.10 -3.89 -10.32
CA ASN A 123 -2.12 -4.42 -11.29
C ASN A 123 -0.76 -4.80 -10.69
N ASN A 124 -0.70 -5.13 -9.40
CA ASN A 124 0.54 -5.58 -8.77
C ASN A 124 0.74 -7.08 -9.01
N LEU A 125 1.21 -7.41 -10.23
CA LEU A 125 1.43 -8.79 -10.67
C LEU A 125 2.53 -9.48 -9.85
N GLU A 126 3.54 -8.75 -9.39
CA GLU A 126 4.62 -9.32 -8.58
C GLU A 126 4.10 -9.81 -7.23
N ALA A 127 3.35 -8.96 -6.51
CA ALA A 127 2.69 -9.35 -5.26
C ALA A 127 1.73 -10.52 -5.48
N PHE A 128 0.96 -10.50 -6.58
CA PHE A 128 0.07 -11.59 -6.95
C PHE A 128 0.81 -12.93 -7.11
N LEU A 129 1.94 -12.94 -7.82
CA LEU A 129 2.72 -14.16 -8.05
C LEU A 129 3.40 -14.67 -6.77
N VAL A 130 3.85 -13.78 -5.88
CA VAL A 130 4.36 -14.16 -4.55
C VAL A 130 3.26 -14.81 -3.70
N CYS A 131 2.04 -14.29 -3.76
CA CYS A 131 0.90 -14.90 -3.07
C CYS A 131 0.54 -16.27 -3.66
N PHE A 132 0.61 -16.42 -4.98
CA PHE A 132 0.43 -17.70 -5.65
C PHE A 132 1.49 -18.72 -5.21
N ASP A 133 2.77 -18.34 -5.17
CA ASP A 133 3.86 -19.23 -4.73
C ASP A 133 3.64 -19.75 -3.30
N ARG A 134 3.11 -18.90 -2.42
CA ARG A 134 2.86 -19.25 -1.01
C ARG A 134 1.58 -20.06 -0.78
N THR A 135 0.49 -19.74 -1.47
CA THR A 135 -0.82 -20.39 -1.25
C THR A 135 -1.04 -21.59 -2.15
N ASN A 136 -0.44 -21.57 -3.34
CA ASN A 136 -0.67 -22.51 -4.44
C ASN A 136 -2.17 -22.68 -4.78
N ASP A 137 -3.00 -21.67 -4.51
CA ASP A 137 -4.42 -21.68 -4.83
C ASP A 137 -4.64 -21.33 -6.30
N ILE A 138 -4.54 -22.35 -7.14
CA ILE A 138 -4.64 -22.24 -8.61
C ILE A 138 -6.01 -21.69 -9.03
N ASN A 139 -7.09 -22.07 -8.35
CA ASN A 139 -8.46 -21.66 -8.70
C ASN A 139 -8.69 -20.20 -8.38
N LEU A 140 -8.35 -19.77 -7.17
CA LEU A 140 -8.49 -18.36 -6.77
C LEU A 140 -7.58 -17.45 -7.61
N CYS A 141 -6.36 -17.91 -7.92
CA CYS A 141 -5.47 -17.20 -8.83
C CYS A 141 -6.05 -17.10 -10.24
N PHE A 142 -6.68 -18.17 -10.76
CA PHE A 142 -7.35 -18.09 -12.06
C PHE A 142 -8.46 -17.04 -12.07
N VAL A 143 -9.33 -17.02 -11.05
CA VAL A 143 -10.43 -16.05 -10.93
C VAL A 143 -9.89 -14.61 -11.01
N TYR A 144 -8.93 -14.25 -10.15
CA TYR A 144 -8.39 -12.89 -10.12
C TYR A 144 -7.40 -12.57 -11.26
N SER A 145 -6.81 -13.58 -11.93
CA SER A 145 -5.92 -13.35 -13.09
C SER A 145 -6.63 -12.60 -14.22
N SER A 146 -7.94 -12.79 -14.35
CA SER A 146 -8.79 -12.16 -15.37
C SER A 146 -8.78 -10.63 -15.31
N MET A 147 -8.61 -10.06 -14.11
CA MET A 147 -8.58 -8.61 -13.87
C MET A 147 -7.28 -7.93 -14.30
N PHE A 148 -6.22 -8.69 -14.59
CA PHE A 148 -4.97 -8.11 -15.09
C PHE A 148 -5.05 -7.73 -16.57
N ASN A 149 -6.09 -8.16 -17.30
CA ASN A 149 -6.17 -8.02 -18.75
C ASN A 149 -4.96 -8.64 -19.48
N ILE A 150 -4.43 -9.74 -18.95
CA ILE A 150 -3.31 -10.51 -19.52
C ILE A 150 -3.82 -11.92 -19.87
N PRO A 151 -4.30 -12.16 -21.11
CA PRO A 151 -4.87 -13.46 -21.48
C PRO A 151 -3.90 -14.64 -21.32
N SER A 152 -2.59 -14.42 -21.46
CA SER A 152 -1.57 -15.45 -21.23
C SER A 152 -1.49 -15.89 -19.76
N LEU A 153 -1.81 -15.01 -18.81
CA LEU A 153 -1.85 -15.34 -17.39
C LEU A 153 -3.03 -16.25 -17.06
N CYS A 154 -4.22 -15.96 -17.60
CA CYS A 154 -5.39 -16.84 -17.48
C CYS A 154 -5.11 -18.21 -18.13
N LYS A 155 -4.51 -18.22 -19.34
CA LYS A 155 -4.11 -19.45 -20.02
C LYS A 155 -3.09 -20.25 -19.21
N TYR A 156 -2.16 -19.58 -18.54
CA TYR A 156 -1.20 -20.24 -17.65
C TYR A 156 -1.93 -21.01 -16.55
N PHE A 157 -2.84 -20.38 -15.79
CA PHE A 157 -3.56 -21.08 -14.72
C PHE A 157 -4.49 -22.19 -15.24
N LEU A 158 -5.16 -21.99 -16.37
CA LEU A 158 -5.94 -23.05 -17.04
C LEU A 158 -5.06 -24.25 -17.42
N SER A 159 -3.87 -24.00 -17.98
CA SER A 159 -2.92 -25.07 -18.31
C SER A 159 -2.39 -25.82 -17.09
N ARG A 160 -2.49 -25.20 -15.90
CA ARG A 160 -2.14 -25.78 -14.61
C ARG A 160 -3.31 -26.50 -13.93
N GLY A 161 -4.47 -26.59 -14.59
CA GLY A 161 -5.64 -27.33 -14.10
C GLY A 161 -6.63 -26.51 -13.29
N ALA A 162 -6.61 -25.17 -13.42
CA ALA A 162 -7.66 -24.34 -12.83
C ALA A 162 -9.05 -24.73 -13.36
N ASP A 163 -10.04 -24.77 -12.48
CA ASP A 163 -11.44 -24.91 -12.86
C ASP A 163 -11.92 -23.60 -13.52
N ILE A 164 -12.42 -23.70 -14.73
CA ILE A 164 -12.97 -22.57 -15.48
C ILE A 164 -14.19 -21.94 -14.78
N ASN A 165 -14.90 -22.73 -13.96
CA ASN A 165 -16.05 -22.29 -13.17
C ASN A 165 -15.69 -22.02 -11.71
N ALA A 166 -14.41 -21.94 -11.36
CA ALA A 166 -14.00 -21.55 -10.01
C ALA A 166 -14.61 -20.19 -9.62
N GLU A 167 -14.94 -20.07 -8.34
CA GLU A 167 -15.56 -18.89 -7.74
C GLU A 167 -14.70 -18.37 -6.59
N ASN A 168 -14.67 -17.05 -6.40
CA ASN A 168 -14.08 -16.43 -5.21
C ASN A 168 -15.05 -16.49 -4.01
N ARG A 169 -14.70 -15.79 -2.92
CA ARG A 169 -15.52 -15.73 -1.69
C ARG A 169 -16.88 -15.04 -1.89
N ASP A 170 -17.05 -14.29 -2.97
CA ASP A 170 -18.29 -13.59 -3.34
C ASP A 170 -19.07 -14.32 -4.43
N GLU A 171 -18.79 -15.62 -4.66
CA GLU A 171 -19.43 -16.45 -5.70
C GLU A 171 -19.19 -15.91 -7.13
N GLN A 172 -18.10 -15.15 -7.33
CA GLN A 172 -17.74 -14.57 -8.62
C GLN A 172 -16.75 -15.46 -9.37
N THR A 173 -17.12 -15.83 -10.59
CA THR A 173 -16.22 -16.48 -11.54
C THR A 173 -15.22 -15.49 -12.17
N ALA A 174 -14.20 -16.03 -12.85
CA ALA A 174 -13.26 -15.23 -13.64
C ALA A 174 -13.95 -14.28 -14.64
N LEU A 175 -15.10 -14.67 -15.20
CA LEU A 175 -15.86 -13.82 -16.13
C LEU A 175 -16.48 -12.60 -15.42
N HIS A 176 -16.98 -12.78 -14.20
CA HIS A 176 -17.49 -11.67 -13.39
C HIS A 176 -16.37 -10.69 -13.03
N CYS A 177 -15.23 -11.21 -12.54
CA CYS A 177 -14.09 -10.38 -12.16
C CYS A 177 -13.50 -9.59 -13.33
N ALA A 178 -13.43 -10.19 -14.53
CA ALA A 178 -12.97 -9.51 -15.75
C ALA A 178 -13.76 -8.22 -16.07
N ALA A 179 -15.04 -8.14 -15.66
CA ALA A 179 -15.91 -7.00 -15.91
C ALA A 179 -15.83 -5.89 -14.84
N LEU A 180 -15.20 -6.16 -13.68
CA LEU A 180 -15.09 -5.20 -12.57
C LEU A 180 -14.09 -4.08 -12.86
N LYS A 181 -13.11 -4.33 -13.73
CA LYS A 181 -12.06 -3.39 -14.08
C LYS A 181 -12.36 -2.70 -15.41
N LYS A 182 -12.67 -1.39 -15.35
CA LYS A 182 -12.88 -0.53 -16.52
C LYS A 182 -11.64 0.27 -16.87
#